data_AF-A0A9E2CYD5-F1
#
_entry.id   AF-A0A9E2CYD5-F1
#
_cell.length_a   1.000
_cell.length_b   1.000
_cell.length_c   1.000
_cell.angle_alpha   90.00
_cell.angle_beta   90.00
_cell.angle_gamma   90.00
#
_symmetry.space_group_name_H-M   'P 1'
#
loop_
_entity.id
_entity.type
_entity.pdbx_description
1 polymer ?
#
loop_
_entity_poly.entity_id
_entity_poly.type
_entity_poly.pdbx_seq_one_letter_code
_entity_poly.pdbx_strand_id
1 'polypeptide(L)'
;MSQKIIVAVGFFVLIGFIMPAMALPPEMEADRLLLSATLKLDSNDYEAAAQDLEKIRALKVTLPVEYYFQNGRYHAATRHATEAKKNLETYLDKAGKEGRSYYRALKLHSQVEADERRLARFKDNGDGTVTDVQTSLMWAAKDNGRDITWADARVYCVDYSGGGYTDWRMPTQAELAGLYDKEEPGPNHITPFVKLSKCCPWAIETRGSEATHFSFSDGYPFWGSQSGSLNDRVLPVRSGK
;
A
#
# COMPACT_ATOMS: atom_id res chain seq x y z
N MET A 1 64.66 39.05 -62.63
CA MET A 1 63.33 38.40 -62.51
C MET A 1 63.37 37.58 -61.22
N SER A 2 62.76 38.09 -60.15
CA SER A 2 62.88 37.51 -58.79
C SER A 2 61.62 36.70 -58.48
N GLN A 3 61.81 35.41 -58.12
CA GLN A 3 60.75 34.45 -57.83
C GLN A 3 60.52 34.44 -56.30
N LYS A 4 59.31 34.82 -55.86
CA LYS A 4 58.94 34.83 -54.44
C LYS A 4 58.46 33.44 -54.02
N ILE A 5 59.12 32.85 -53.02
CA ILE A 5 58.69 31.63 -52.33
C ILE A 5 57.66 32.04 -51.26
N ILE A 6 56.44 31.51 -51.36
CA ILE A 6 55.40 31.67 -50.33
C ILE A 6 55.46 30.44 -49.44
N VAL A 7 55.83 30.64 -48.17
CA VAL A 7 55.78 29.60 -47.13
C VAL A 7 54.36 29.58 -46.56
N ALA A 8 53.61 28.50 -46.81
CA ALA A 8 52.30 28.27 -46.21
C ALA A 8 52.48 27.64 -44.83
N VAL A 9 52.19 28.40 -43.78
CA VAL A 9 52.12 27.90 -42.40
C VAL A 9 50.76 27.22 -42.21
N GLY A 10 50.75 25.89 -42.21
CA GLY A 10 49.56 25.09 -41.91
C GLY A 10 49.23 25.12 -40.43
N PHE A 11 48.12 25.76 -40.07
CA PHE A 11 47.54 25.73 -38.73
C PHE A 11 46.85 24.37 -38.53
N PHE A 12 47.47 23.45 -37.80
CA PHE A 12 46.81 22.25 -37.29
C PHE A 12 45.88 22.68 -36.14
N VAL A 13 44.59 22.83 -36.43
CA VAL A 13 43.56 22.94 -35.38
C VAL A 13 43.38 21.55 -34.78
N LEU A 14 44.05 21.30 -33.66
CA LEU A 14 43.71 20.21 -32.76
C LEU A 14 42.33 20.49 -32.18
N ILE A 15 41.29 19.94 -32.80
CA ILE A 15 39.96 19.85 -32.18
C ILE A 15 40.11 18.86 -31.04
N GLY A 16 40.34 19.38 -29.84
CA GLY A 16 40.29 18.59 -28.62
C GLY A 16 38.88 18.01 -28.48
N PHE A 17 38.76 16.70 -28.64
CA PHE A 17 37.61 15.96 -28.12
C PHE A 17 37.68 16.06 -26.60
N ILE A 18 36.99 17.04 -26.03
CA ILE A 18 36.67 17.05 -24.62
C ILE A 18 35.69 15.90 -24.42
N MET A 19 36.17 14.73 -23.98
CA MET A 19 35.26 13.70 -23.52
C MET A 19 34.52 14.26 -22.30
N PRO A 20 33.18 14.40 -22.33
CA PRO A 20 32.45 14.78 -21.14
C PRO A 20 32.66 13.69 -20.09
N ALA A 21 32.81 14.09 -18.82
CA ALA A 21 33.00 13.21 -17.68
C ALA A 21 32.07 11.98 -17.75
N MET A 22 32.64 10.79 -17.54
CA MET A 22 32.06 9.49 -17.90
C MET A 22 30.67 9.23 -17.28
N ALA A 23 29.61 9.59 -17.99
CA ALA A 23 28.28 9.06 -17.74
C ALA A 23 28.22 7.62 -18.29
N LEU A 24 27.66 6.69 -17.52
CA LEU A 24 27.39 5.35 -18.01
C LEU A 24 26.50 5.42 -19.26
N PRO A 25 26.72 4.56 -20.27
CA PRO A 25 25.77 4.39 -21.37
C PRO A 25 24.33 4.17 -20.85
N PRO A 26 23.30 4.72 -21.52
CA PRO A 26 21.94 4.71 -21.01
C PRO A 26 21.38 3.32 -20.65
N GLU A 27 21.76 2.28 -21.39
CA GLU A 27 21.34 0.90 -21.10
C GLU A 27 21.95 0.37 -19.80
N MET A 28 23.24 0.63 -19.57
CA MET A 28 23.90 0.25 -18.31
C MET A 28 23.39 1.07 -17.13
N GLU A 29 23.03 2.34 -17.36
CA GLU A 29 22.42 3.17 -16.33
C GLU A 29 21.02 2.65 -15.96
N ALA A 30 20.24 2.17 -16.93
CA ALA A 30 18.96 1.52 -16.68
C ALA A 30 19.12 0.26 -15.81
N ASP A 31 20.11 -0.59 -16.11
CA ASP A 31 20.41 -1.78 -15.30
C ASP A 31 20.87 -1.43 -13.87
N ARG A 32 21.73 -0.42 -13.73
CA ARG A 32 22.21 0.08 -12.43
C ARG A 32 21.06 0.62 -11.58
N LEU A 33 20.19 1.44 -12.17
CA LEU A 33 19.01 1.98 -11.49
C LEU A 33 18.01 0.86 -11.13
N LEU A 34 17.86 -0.16 -11.98
CA LEU A 34 16.97 -1.29 -11.69
C LEU A 34 17.48 -2.10 -10.49
N LEU A 35 18.79 -2.31 -10.39
CA LEU A 35 19.41 -2.93 -9.21
C LEU A 35 19.16 -2.10 -7.95
N SER A 36 19.36 -0.78 -8.03
CA SER A 36 19.07 0.14 -6.92
C SER A 36 17.60 0.10 -6.50
N ALA A 37 16.66 0.15 -7.46
CA ALA A 37 15.23 0.03 -7.20
C ALA A 37 14.89 -1.29 -6.50
N THR A 38 15.50 -2.39 -6.93
CA THR A 38 15.31 -3.71 -6.31
C THR A 38 15.72 -3.71 -4.84
N LEU A 39 16.91 -3.18 -4.52
CA LEU A 39 17.38 -3.08 -3.13
C LEU A 39 16.47 -2.20 -2.25
N LYS A 40 15.93 -1.12 -2.83
CA LYS A 40 14.98 -0.23 -2.15
C LYS A 40 13.62 -0.89 -1.91
N LEU A 41 13.11 -1.65 -2.88
CA LEU A 41 11.92 -2.48 -2.68
C LEU A 41 12.12 -3.53 -1.59
N ASP A 42 13.29 -4.18 -1.56
CA ASP A 42 13.62 -5.20 -0.56
C ASP A 42 13.76 -4.61 0.86
N SER A 43 14.09 -3.32 0.97
CA SER A 43 14.14 -2.57 2.23
C SER A 43 12.86 -1.78 2.54
N ASN A 44 11.80 -1.97 1.75
CA ASN A 44 10.51 -1.25 1.84
C ASN A 44 10.59 0.27 1.66
N ASP A 45 11.67 0.79 1.06
CA ASP A 45 11.79 2.19 0.65
C ASP A 45 11.10 2.40 -0.71
N TYR A 46 9.76 2.37 -0.69
CA TYR A 46 8.95 2.42 -1.90
C TYR A 46 9.04 3.77 -2.63
N GLU A 47 9.25 4.87 -1.90
CA GLU A 47 9.39 6.20 -2.50
C GLU A 47 10.70 6.28 -3.29
N ALA A 48 11.82 5.89 -2.69
CA ALA A 48 13.09 5.92 -3.41
C ALA A 48 13.13 4.89 -4.55
N ALA A 49 12.43 3.75 -4.40
CA ALA A 49 12.28 2.77 -5.47
C ALA A 49 11.50 3.34 -6.65
N ALA A 50 10.40 4.05 -6.40
CA ALA A 50 9.61 4.72 -7.43
C ALA A 50 10.46 5.71 -8.24
N GLN A 51 11.25 6.53 -7.54
CA GLN A 51 12.14 7.50 -8.18
C GLN A 51 13.15 6.83 -9.13
N ASP A 52 13.72 5.69 -8.76
CA ASP A 52 14.63 4.95 -9.64
C ASP A 52 13.89 4.36 -10.85
N LEU A 53 12.70 3.77 -10.64
CA LEU A 53 11.86 3.23 -11.70
C LEU A 53 11.42 4.31 -12.72
N GLU A 54 11.16 5.53 -12.26
CA GLU A 54 10.85 6.68 -13.11
C GLU A 54 12.07 7.15 -13.90
N LYS A 55 13.25 7.22 -13.26
CA LYS A 55 14.51 7.56 -13.94
C LYS A 55 14.82 6.58 -15.07
N ILE A 56 14.61 5.27 -14.86
CA ILE A 56 14.78 4.26 -15.92
C ILE A 56 13.89 4.58 -17.13
N ARG A 57 12.61 4.91 -16.91
CA ARG A 57 11.69 5.30 -18.00
C ARG A 57 12.13 6.58 -18.71
N ALA A 58 12.74 7.52 -17.98
CA ALA A 58 13.21 8.78 -18.53
C ALA A 58 14.44 8.62 -19.44
N LEU A 59 15.19 7.51 -19.34
CA LEU A 59 16.34 7.21 -20.23
C LEU A 59 15.92 6.89 -21.67
N LYS A 60 14.62 6.60 -21.92
CA LYS A 60 14.06 6.29 -23.25
C LYS A 60 14.77 5.15 -23.98
N VAL A 61 15.37 4.23 -23.23
CA VAL A 61 15.93 2.98 -23.75
C VAL A 61 14.86 1.89 -23.79
N THR A 62 15.15 0.79 -24.48
CA THR A 62 14.38 -0.44 -24.32
C THR A 62 14.47 -0.88 -22.86
N LEU A 63 13.32 -0.96 -22.18
CA LEU A 63 13.28 -1.33 -20.77
C LEU A 63 13.80 -2.77 -20.57
N PRO A 64 14.70 -3.03 -19.62
CA PRO A 64 15.10 -4.38 -19.24
C PRO A 64 13.86 -5.19 -18.89
N VAL A 65 13.75 -6.45 -19.32
CA VAL A 65 12.53 -7.26 -19.06
C VAL A 65 12.20 -7.34 -17.56
N GLU A 66 13.23 -7.44 -16.71
CA GLU A 66 13.09 -7.48 -15.26
C GLU A 66 12.47 -6.19 -14.66
N TYR A 67 12.53 -5.06 -15.38
CA TYR A 67 11.87 -3.82 -15.00
C TYR A 67 10.39 -4.03 -14.70
N TYR A 68 9.70 -4.78 -15.57
CA TYR A 68 8.26 -5.01 -15.43
C TYR A 68 7.92 -5.80 -14.17
N PHE A 69 8.75 -6.78 -13.78
CA PHE A 69 8.54 -7.49 -12.52
C PHE A 69 8.75 -6.57 -11.31
N GLN A 70 9.83 -5.78 -11.29
CA GLN A 70 10.11 -4.86 -10.17
C GLN A 70 9.07 -3.74 -10.08
N ASN A 71 8.62 -3.20 -11.21
CA ASN A 71 7.54 -2.22 -11.23
C ASN A 71 6.19 -2.83 -10.79
N GLY A 72 5.93 -4.09 -11.15
CA GLY A 72 4.79 -4.86 -10.65
C GLY A 72 4.83 -5.04 -9.13
N ARG A 73 6.01 -5.37 -8.56
CA ARG A 73 6.24 -5.43 -7.11
C ARG A 73 5.96 -4.10 -6.42
N TYR A 74 6.48 -3.00 -6.98
CA TYR A 74 6.24 -1.66 -6.46
C TYR A 74 4.75 -1.33 -6.40
N HIS A 75 4.02 -1.54 -7.50
CA HIS A 75 2.59 -1.25 -7.55
C HIS A 75 1.79 -2.16 -6.61
N ALA A 76 2.17 -3.44 -6.48
CA ALA A 76 1.53 -4.35 -5.53
C ALA A 76 1.73 -3.87 -4.07
N ALA A 77 2.97 -3.52 -3.70
CA ALA A 77 3.29 -3.04 -2.35
C ALA A 77 2.58 -1.71 -2.01
N THR A 78 2.30 -0.88 -3.01
CA THR A 78 1.59 0.40 -2.88
C THR A 78 0.09 0.30 -3.14
N ARG A 79 -0.48 -0.92 -3.22
CA ARG A 79 -1.91 -1.21 -3.46
C ARG A 79 -2.49 -0.68 -4.77
N HIS A 80 -1.66 -0.48 -5.79
CA HIS A 80 -2.09 -0.16 -7.16
C HIS A 80 -2.32 -1.46 -7.96
N ALA A 81 -3.41 -2.16 -7.67
CA ALA A 81 -3.65 -3.52 -8.18
C ALA A 81 -3.68 -3.61 -9.72
N THR A 82 -4.29 -2.61 -10.39
CA THR A 82 -4.41 -2.60 -11.86
C THR A 82 -3.03 -2.49 -12.51
N GLU A 83 -2.21 -1.55 -12.04
CA GLU A 83 -0.85 -1.33 -12.53
C GLU A 83 0.06 -2.51 -12.18
N ALA A 84 -0.09 -3.10 -10.99
CA ALA A 84 0.66 -4.28 -10.58
C ALA A 84 0.42 -5.44 -11.54
N LYS A 85 -0.84 -5.83 -11.76
CA LYS A 85 -1.20 -6.93 -12.66
C LYS A 85 -0.69 -6.68 -14.07
N LYS A 86 -0.93 -5.49 -14.63
CA LYS A 86 -0.47 -5.11 -15.97
C LYS A 86 1.04 -5.31 -16.15
N ASN A 87 1.83 -4.86 -15.16
CA ASN A 87 3.28 -5.00 -15.23
C ASN A 87 3.73 -6.46 -15.08
N LEU A 88 3.11 -7.22 -14.18
CA LEU A 88 3.43 -8.64 -13.99
C LEU A 88 3.09 -9.47 -15.24
N GLU A 89 1.94 -9.22 -15.87
CA GLU A 89 1.54 -9.84 -17.14
C GLU A 89 2.51 -9.49 -18.27
N THR A 90 2.92 -8.21 -18.34
CA THR A 90 3.92 -7.77 -19.33
C THR A 90 5.28 -8.47 -19.13
N TYR A 91 5.69 -8.68 -17.88
CA TYR A 91 6.89 -9.45 -17.56
C TYR A 91 6.73 -10.92 -18.02
N LEU A 92 5.61 -11.56 -17.69
CA LEU A 92 5.36 -12.97 -18.02
C LEU A 92 5.35 -13.22 -19.53
N ASP A 93 4.77 -12.29 -20.31
CA ASP A 93 4.76 -12.32 -21.77
C ASP A 93 6.18 -12.19 -22.36
N LYS A 94 6.97 -11.21 -21.88
CA LYS A 94 8.30 -10.91 -22.42
C LYS A 94 9.38 -11.90 -21.99
N ALA A 95 9.34 -12.35 -20.74
CA ALA A 95 10.36 -13.22 -20.17
C ALA A 95 10.12 -14.70 -20.50
N GLY A 96 8.85 -15.09 -20.66
CA GLY A 96 8.45 -16.49 -20.76
C GLY A 96 8.81 -17.31 -19.51
N LYS A 97 8.70 -18.64 -19.64
CA LYS A 97 8.91 -19.59 -18.52
C LYS A 97 10.35 -19.64 -18.01
N GLU A 98 11.33 -19.29 -18.86
CA GLU A 98 12.75 -19.24 -18.51
C GLU A 98 13.16 -17.94 -17.80
N GLY A 99 12.23 -16.99 -17.66
CA GLY A 99 12.47 -15.74 -16.95
C GLY A 99 12.82 -15.96 -15.47
N ARG A 100 13.90 -15.33 -15.00
CA ARG A 100 14.42 -15.50 -13.63
C ARG A 100 13.40 -15.25 -12.52
N SER A 101 12.42 -14.38 -12.77
CA SER A 101 11.34 -14.01 -11.85
C SER A 101 9.98 -14.61 -12.22
N TYR A 102 9.89 -15.59 -13.14
CA TYR A 102 8.62 -16.18 -13.62
C TYR A 102 7.69 -16.64 -12.49
N TYR A 103 8.16 -17.55 -11.62
CA TYR A 103 7.35 -18.06 -10.52
C TYR A 103 7.01 -16.98 -9.49
N ARG A 104 7.90 -16.00 -9.27
CA ARG A 104 7.64 -14.88 -8.37
C ARG A 104 6.57 -13.96 -8.93
N ALA A 105 6.59 -13.70 -10.23
CA ALA A 105 5.60 -12.88 -10.91
C ALA A 105 4.21 -13.54 -10.89
N LEU A 106 4.12 -14.84 -11.18
CA LEU A 106 2.86 -15.59 -11.08
C LEU A 106 2.30 -15.57 -9.65
N LYS A 107 3.14 -15.86 -8.66
CA LYS A 107 2.73 -15.84 -7.26
C LYS A 107 2.20 -14.47 -6.86
N LEU A 108 2.94 -13.41 -7.20
CA LEU A 108 2.54 -12.06 -6.86
C LEU A 108 1.25 -11.64 -7.59
N HIS A 109 1.08 -12.02 -8.86
CA HIS A 109 -0.13 -11.73 -9.62
C HIS A 109 -1.36 -12.36 -8.95
N SER A 110 -1.28 -13.65 -8.58
CA SER A 110 -2.33 -14.34 -7.83
C SER A 110 -2.61 -13.72 -6.46
N GLN A 111 -1.58 -13.22 -5.76
CA GLN A 111 -1.74 -12.48 -4.50
C GLN A 111 -2.48 -11.16 -4.71
N VAL A 112 -2.09 -10.37 -5.72
CA VAL A 112 -2.77 -9.11 -6.05
C VAL A 112 -4.24 -9.34 -6.39
N GLU A 113 -4.57 -10.40 -7.12
CA GLU A 113 -5.96 -10.77 -7.39
C GLU A 113 -6.74 -11.16 -6.11
N ALA A 114 -6.12 -11.91 -5.21
CA ALA A 114 -6.75 -12.29 -3.96
C ALA A 114 -6.99 -11.06 -3.08
N ASP A 115 -6.02 -10.15 -2.98
CA ASP A 115 -6.12 -8.91 -2.21
C ASP A 115 -7.20 -7.98 -2.78
N GLU A 116 -7.26 -7.82 -4.10
CA GLU A 116 -8.30 -7.02 -4.73
C GLU A 116 -9.71 -7.58 -4.45
N ARG A 117 -9.90 -8.90 -4.56
CA ARG A 117 -11.18 -9.56 -4.23
C ARG A 117 -11.56 -9.36 -2.76
N ARG A 118 -10.58 -9.47 -1.87
CA ARG A 118 -10.74 -9.31 -0.42
C ARG A 118 -11.13 -7.87 -0.07
N LEU A 119 -10.49 -6.89 -0.67
CA LEU A 119 -10.79 -5.47 -0.48
C LEU A 119 -12.10 -5.03 -1.12
N ALA A 120 -12.53 -5.66 -2.22
CA ALA A 120 -13.81 -5.36 -2.88
C ALA A 120 -15.03 -5.61 -1.99
N ARG A 121 -14.89 -6.35 -0.89
CA ARG A 121 -15.91 -6.47 0.16
C ARG A 121 -16.26 -5.12 0.81
N PHE A 122 -15.30 -4.22 0.87
CA PHE A 122 -15.43 -2.94 1.57
C PHE A 122 -15.50 -1.80 0.57
N LYS A 123 -16.49 -0.92 0.78
CA LYS A 123 -16.70 0.28 -0.02
C LYS A 123 -16.52 1.50 0.88
N ASP A 124 -15.48 2.28 0.62
CA ASP A 124 -15.38 3.64 1.16
C ASP A 124 -16.45 4.53 0.52
N ASN A 125 -17.29 5.15 1.34
CA ASN A 125 -18.37 6.01 0.87
C ASN A 125 -17.94 7.48 0.67
N GLY A 126 -16.71 7.83 1.07
CA GLY A 126 -16.17 9.19 0.93
C GLY A 126 -16.76 10.21 1.91
N ASP A 127 -17.61 9.77 2.84
CA ASP A 127 -18.32 10.58 3.84
C ASP A 127 -17.88 10.26 5.28
N GLY A 128 -16.76 9.54 5.43
CA GLY A 128 -16.27 9.04 6.70
C GLY A 128 -16.88 7.71 7.15
N THR A 129 -17.59 7.01 6.26
CA THR A 129 -18.13 5.67 6.51
C THR A 129 -17.61 4.63 5.51
N VAL A 130 -17.64 3.36 5.92
CA VAL A 130 -17.24 2.20 5.09
C VAL A 130 -18.36 1.17 5.12
N THR A 131 -18.85 0.77 3.96
CA THR A 131 -19.84 -0.31 3.83
C THR A 131 -19.15 -1.64 3.63
N ASP A 132 -19.47 -2.63 4.47
CA ASP A 132 -19.18 -4.03 4.24
C ASP A 132 -20.35 -4.65 3.44
N VAL A 133 -20.13 -4.87 2.14
CA VAL A 133 -21.19 -5.35 1.23
C VAL A 133 -21.59 -6.81 1.49
N GLN A 134 -20.73 -7.58 2.17
CA GLN A 134 -21.02 -8.98 2.47
C GLN A 134 -21.99 -9.12 3.65
N THR A 135 -21.83 -8.28 4.67
CA THR A 135 -22.69 -8.30 5.87
C THR A 135 -23.83 -7.27 5.80
N SER A 136 -23.80 -6.38 4.81
CA SER A 136 -24.69 -5.22 4.74
C SER A 136 -24.61 -4.35 6.00
N LEU A 137 -23.43 -4.27 6.61
CA LEU A 137 -23.15 -3.36 7.72
C LEU A 137 -22.39 -2.14 7.21
N MET A 138 -22.58 -1.01 7.88
CA MET A 138 -21.82 0.21 7.64
C MET A 138 -21.10 0.59 8.92
N TRP A 139 -19.83 0.93 8.76
CA TRP A 139 -18.88 1.19 9.83
C TRP A 139 -18.42 2.64 9.76
N ALA A 140 -18.10 3.23 10.91
CA ALA A 140 -17.28 4.44 10.92
C ALA A 140 -15.91 4.13 10.29
N ALA A 141 -15.40 5.02 9.45
CA ALA A 141 -14.06 4.84 8.84
C ALA A 141 -12.92 5.04 9.85
N LYS A 142 -13.23 5.56 11.05
CA LYS A 142 -12.28 5.81 12.14
C LYS A 142 -12.92 5.46 13.47
N ASP A 143 -12.12 5.01 14.42
CA ASP A 143 -12.54 4.90 15.82
C ASP A 143 -12.68 6.28 16.49
N ASN A 144 -13.00 6.26 17.79
CA ASN A 144 -13.15 7.45 18.61
C ASN A 144 -11.83 8.17 18.96
N GLY A 145 -10.66 7.62 18.61
CA GLY A 145 -9.34 8.25 18.72
C GLY A 145 -8.79 8.47 20.14
N ARG A 146 -9.50 8.06 21.20
CA ARG A 146 -9.11 8.27 22.60
C ARG A 146 -9.53 7.11 23.50
N ASP A 147 -8.91 7.03 24.67
CA ASP A 147 -9.28 6.07 25.70
C ASP A 147 -10.73 6.32 26.14
N ILE A 148 -11.50 5.24 26.29
CA ILE A 148 -12.95 5.31 26.55
C ILE A 148 -13.42 4.14 27.41
N THR A 149 -14.26 4.41 28.40
CA THR A 149 -14.90 3.36 29.19
C THR A 149 -15.98 2.66 28.37
N TRP A 150 -16.39 1.47 28.77
CA TRP A 150 -17.46 0.76 28.07
C TRP A 150 -18.79 1.55 28.08
N ALA A 151 -19.12 2.18 29.20
CA ALA A 151 -20.33 2.99 29.33
C ALA A 151 -20.30 4.22 28.41
N ASP A 152 -19.17 4.93 28.37
CA ASP A 152 -19.00 6.09 27.49
C ASP A 152 -18.96 5.69 26.01
N ALA A 153 -18.42 4.51 25.68
CA ALA A 153 -18.40 3.97 24.33
C ALA A 153 -19.81 3.76 23.76
N ARG A 154 -20.75 3.30 24.60
CA ARG A 154 -22.16 3.17 24.21
C ARG A 154 -22.77 4.52 23.89
N VAL A 155 -22.55 5.52 24.74
CA VAL A 155 -23.04 6.88 24.53
C VAL A 155 -22.43 7.46 23.26
N TYR A 156 -21.12 7.31 23.06
CA TYR A 156 -20.42 7.76 21.87
C TYR A 156 -21.04 7.21 20.59
N CYS A 157 -21.36 5.90 20.55
CA CYS A 157 -21.99 5.31 19.37
C CYS A 157 -23.38 5.88 19.07
N VAL A 158 -24.18 6.16 20.10
CA VAL A 158 -25.54 6.73 19.92
C VAL A 158 -25.47 8.18 19.44
N ASP A 159 -24.49 8.95 19.93
CA ASP A 159 -24.29 10.35 19.54
C ASP A 159 -23.48 10.52 18.25
N TYR A 160 -22.90 9.43 17.73
CA TYR A 160 -22.13 9.45 16.48
C TYR A 160 -23.05 9.77 15.29
N SER A 161 -22.60 10.67 14.42
CA SER A 161 -23.39 11.17 13.28
C SER A 161 -22.61 11.12 11.94
N GLY A 162 -21.65 10.20 11.82
CA GLY A 162 -20.90 9.99 10.58
C GLY A 162 -21.80 9.68 9.38
N GLY A 163 -21.44 10.19 8.20
CA GLY A 163 -22.22 10.03 6.97
C GLY A 163 -23.64 10.63 7.00
N GLY A 164 -23.98 11.43 8.02
CA GLY A 164 -25.32 12.01 8.19
C GLY A 164 -26.37 11.03 8.75
N TYR A 165 -25.96 9.87 9.27
CA TYR A 165 -26.84 8.88 9.88
C TYR A 165 -26.90 9.03 11.41
N THR A 166 -28.00 8.59 12.03
CA THR A 166 -28.23 8.72 13.50
C THR A 166 -28.62 7.41 14.16
N ASP A 167 -28.62 6.30 13.43
CA ASP A 167 -28.97 4.94 13.87
C ASP A 167 -27.71 4.10 14.16
N TRP A 168 -26.64 4.77 14.60
CA TRP A 168 -25.38 4.14 14.98
C TRP A 168 -25.50 3.45 16.33
N ARG A 169 -24.77 2.35 16.48
CA ARG A 169 -24.71 1.55 17.70
C ARG A 169 -23.32 0.99 17.93
N MET A 170 -23.13 0.52 19.16
CA MET A 170 -21.97 -0.29 19.52
C MET A 170 -22.02 -1.63 18.77
N PRO A 171 -20.89 -2.14 18.29
CA PRO A 171 -20.84 -3.41 17.59
C PRO A 171 -20.95 -4.59 18.56
N THR A 172 -21.37 -5.73 18.03
CA THR A 172 -21.23 -7.03 18.71
C THR A 172 -19.83 -7.59 18.52
N GLN A 173 -19.43 -8.50 19.39
CA GLN A 173 -18.16 -9.20 19.30
C GLN A 173 -18.04 -9.95 17.97
N ALA A 174 -19.14 -10.57 17.51
CA ALA A 174 -19.16 -11.32 16.25
C ALA A 174 -18.98 -10.39 15.03
N GLU A 175 -19.56 -9.18 15.06
CA GLU A 175 -19.38 -8.19 14.00
C GLU A 175 -17.94 -7.68 13.94
N LEU A 176 -17.31 -7.38 15.09
CA LEU A 176 -15.90 -7.02 15.15
C LEU A 176 -15.01 -8.15 14.63
N ALA A 177 -15.27 -9.38 15.05
CA ALA A 177 -14.54 -10.55 14.57
C ALA A 177 -14.67 -10.73 13.04
N GLY A 178 -15.82 -10.36 12.47
CA GLY A 178 -16.06 -10.41 11.02
C GLY A 178 -15.26 -9.40 10.20
N LEU A 179 -14.67 -8.37 10.84
CA LEU A 179 -13.76 -7.41 10.21
C LEU A 179 -12.29 -7.83 10.27
N TYR A 180 -11.95 -8.79 11.12
CA TYR A 180 -10.57 -9.23 11.28
C TYR A 180 -10.09 -9.98 10.04
N ASP A 181 -8.89 -9.63 9.60
CA ASP A 181 -8.27 -10.21 8.42
C ASP A 181 -6.76 -10.33 8.62
N LYS A 182 -6.29 -11.51 9.01
CA LYS A 182 -4.88 -11.80 9.27
C LYS A 182 -3.94 -11.52 8.09
N GLU A 183 -4.48 -11.47 6.86
CA GLU A 183 -3.69 -11.18 5.66
C GLU A 183 -3.53 -9.66 5.45
N GLU A 184 -4.29 -8.81 6.16
CA GLU A 184 -4.06 -7.38 6.18
C GLU A 184 -2.76 -7.04 6.92
N PRO A 185 -1.80 -6.35 6.28
CA PRO A 185 -0.57 -5.95 6.93
C PRO A 185 -0.82 -4.82 7.94
N GLY A 186 0.08 -4.72 8.92
CA GLY A 186 0.08 -3.67 9.92
C GLY A 186 -0.20 -4.19 11.33
N PRO A 187 -0.26 -3.30 12.33
CA PRO A 187 -0.45 -3.67 13.73
C PRO A 187 -1.90 -4.06 14.06
N ASN A 188 -2.85 -3.69 13.20
CA ASN A 188 -4.26 -4.02 13.30
C ASN A 188 -4.66 -4.68 11.98
N HIS A 189 -4.96 -5.96 12.03
CA HIS A 189 -5.33 -6.81 10.90
C HIS A 189 -6.80 -6.55 10.50
N ILE A 190 -7.05 -5.36 9.94
CA ILE A 190 -8.37 -4.87 9.51
C ILE A 190 -8.21 -4.16 8.16
N THR A 191 -9.29 -4.11 7.39
CA THR A 191 -9.33 -3.41 6.09
C THR A 191 -8.73 -1.99 6.16
N PRO A 192 -7.93 -1.55 5.16
CA PRO A 192 -7.28 -0.24 5.17
C PRO A 192 -8.26 0.94 5.12
N PHE A 193 -9.54 0.68 4.79
CA PHE A 193 -10.59 1.69 4.79
C PHE A 193 -11.04 2.07 6.21
N VAL A 194 -10.75 1.24 7.21
CA VAL A 194 -11.04 1.52 8.62
C VAL A 194 -9.75 1.79 9.38
N LYS A 195 -9.65 2.95 10.04
CA LYS A 195 -8.48 3.34 10.81
C LYS A 195 -8.76 3.23 12.30
N LEU A 196 -8.10 2.25 12.93
CA LEU A 196 -8.05 2.11 14.38
C LEU A 196 -6.79 2.77 14.94
N SER A 197 -6.96 3.64 15.94
CA SER A 197 -5.87 4.29 16.67
C SER A 197 -5.24 3.39 17.72
N LYS A 198 -5.95 2.35 18.18
CA LYS A 198 -5.48 1.26 19.06
C LYS A 198 -6.18 -0.06 18.72
N CYS A 199 -5.65 -1.18 19.22
CA CYS A 199 -6.07 -2.53 18.84
C CYS A 199 -7.52 -2.89 19.15
N CYS A 200 -8.12 -2.27 20.17
CA CYS A 200 -9.12 -2.98 20.93
C CYS A 200 -10.44 -2.20 21.09
N PRO A 201 -11.33 -2.23 20.08
CA PRO A 201 -12.68 -1.73 20.21
C PRO A 201 -13.50 -2.60 21.17
N TRP A 202 -14.23 -1.94 22.07
CA TRP A 202 -15.28 -2.56 22.86
C TRP A 202 -16.40 -3.10 21.97
N ALA A 203 -17.00 -4.19 22.43
CA ALA A 203 -18.25 -4.71 21.92
C ALA A 203 -19.36 -4.66 23.00
N ILE A 204 -20.60 -4.85 22.58
CA ILE A 204 -21.78 -4.62 23.43
C ILE A 204 -21.97 -5.69 24.51
N GLU A 205 -21.36 -6.87 24.37
CA GLU A 205 -21.56 -7.98 25.30
C GLU A 205 -20.90 -7.72 26.67
N THR A 206 -21.62 -8.09 27.74
CA THR A 206 -21.19 -7.93 29.13
C THR A 206 -21.32 -9.21 29.93
N ARG A 207 -20.47 -9.40 30.94
CA ARG A 207 -20.63 -10.44 31.97
C ARG A 207 -20.25 -9.86 33.34
N GLY A 208 -21.20 -9.79 34.26
CA GLY A 208 -20.98 -9.12 35.54
C GLY A 208 -20.50 -7.67 35.35
N SER A 209 -19.36 -7.33 35.95
CA SER A 209 -18.70 -6.01 35.82
C SER A 209 -17.73 -5.91 34.64
N GLU A 210 -17.67 -6.93 33.78
CA GLU A 210 -16.79 -6.96 32.61
C GLU A 210 -17.58 -6.75 31.32
N ALA A 211 -16.89 -6.29 30.28
CA ALA A 211 -17.35 -6.22 28.90
C ALA A 211 -16.30 -6.82 27.96
N THR A 212 -16.73 -7.21 26.76
CA THR A 212 -15.84 -7.77 25.75
C THR A 212 -15.24 -6.69 24.86
N HIS A 213 -13.99 -6.87 24.45
CA HIS A 213 -13.35 -6.12 23.37
C HIS A 213 -12.66 -7.10 22.42
N PHE A 214 -12.39 -6.65 21.20
CA PHE A 214 -11.76 -7.50 20.18
C PHE A 214 -10.38 -6.95 19.80
N SER A 215 -9.32 -7.76 19.96
CA SER A 215 -7.96 -7.37 19.51
C SER A 215 -7.84 -7.59 18.01
N PHE A 216 -7.68 -6.50 17.25
CA PHE A 216 -7.30 -6.58 15.84
C PHE A 216 -5.81 -6.88 15.64
N SER A 217 -4.99 -6.86 16.70
CA SER A 217 -3.59 -7.29 16.63
C SER A 217 -3.46 -8.81 16.62
N ASP A 218 -4.38 -9.52 17.30
CA ASP A 218 -4.27 -10.97 17.47
C ASP A 218 -5.47 -11.77 16.97
N GLY A 219 -6.60 -11.10 16.70
CA GLY A 219 -7.80 -11.72 16.12
C GLY A 219 -8.68 -12.48 17.10
N TYR A 220 -8.65 -12.14 18.39
CA TYR A 220 -9.50 -12.79 19.37
C TYR A 220 -10.11 -11.81 20.39
N PRO A 221 -11.28 -12.17 20.96
CA PRO A 221 -11.94 -11.36 21.96
C PRO A 221 -11.39 -11.61 23.37
N PHE A 222 -11.52 -10.61 24.22
CA PHE A 222 -11.14 -10.67 25.63
C PHE A 222 -12.13 -9.90 26.48
N TRP A 223 -12.10 -10.17 27.78
CA TRP A 223 -12.95 -9.52 28.76
C TRP A 223 -12.12 -8.58 29.61
N GLY A 224 -12.62 -7.36 29.80
CA GLY A 224 -12.02 -6.35 30.65
C GLY A 224 -13.06 -5.68 31.55
N SER A 225 -12.60 -5.03 32.62
CA SER A 225 -13.49 -4.24 33.48
C SER A 225 -14.21 -3.16 32.68
N GLN A 226 -15.51 -3.00 32.87
CA GLN A 226 -16.30 -1.93 32.24
C GLN A 226 -15.82 -0.52 32.65
N SER A 227 -15.16 -0.40 33.81
CA SER A 227 -14.53 0.83 34.29
C SER A 227 -13.13 1.08 33.72
N GLY A 228 -12.54 0.09 33.05
CA GLY A 228 -11.29 0.24 32.32
C GLY A 228 -11.49 1.09 31.07
N SER A 229 -10.44 1.79 30.66
CA SER A 229 -10.44 2.61 29.43
C SER A 229 -9.11 2.64 28.68
N LEU A 230 -8.05 2.08 29.25
CA LEU A 230 -6.69 2.26 28.77
C LEU A 230 -6.49 1.50 27.45
N ASN A 231 -6.19 2.23 26.37
CA ASN A 231 -6.10 1.73 25.00
C ASN A 231 -7.41 1.20 24.39
N ASP A 232 -8.53 1.25 25.11
CA ASP A 232 -9.81 0.78 24.60
C ASP A 232 -10.42 1.81 23.64
N ARG A 233 -11.09 1.32 22.61
CA ARG A 233 -11.73 2.14 21.57
C ARG A 233 -13.18 1.76 21.39
N VAL A 234 -13.87 2.47 20.53
CA VAL A 234 -15.15 2.01 19.98
C VAL A 234 -15.22 2.34 18.50
N LEU A 235 -15.75 1.40 17.72
CA LEU A 235 -15.97 1.53 16.29
C LEU A 235 -17.48 1.46 16.01
N PRO A 236 -18.16 2.60 15.85
CA PRO A 236 -19.60 2.61 15.57
C PRO A 236 -19.95 1.79 14.33
N VAL A 237 -21.05 1.04 14.44
CA VAL A 237 -21.63 0.26 13.35
C VAL A 237 -23.12 0.56 13.24
N ARG A 238 -23.66 0.43 12.04
CA ARG A 238 -25.09 0.46 11.76
C ARG A 238 -25.44 -0.54 10.67
N SER A 239 -26.72 -0.79 10.46
CA SER A 239 -27.18 -1.51 9.28
C SER A 239 -27.00 -0.64 8.03
N GLY A 240 -26.33 -1.16 7.02
CA GLY A 240 -26.30 -0.59 5.68
C GLY A 240 -27.65 -0.82 5.01
N LYS A 241 -28.21 0.24 4.39
CA LYS A 241 -29.35 0.12 3.49
C LYS A 241 -28.86 -0.10 2.06
#